data_AF-A0A1W9XEC9-F1
#
_entry.id   AF-A0A1W9XEC9-F1
#
_cell.length_a   1.000
_cell.length_b   1.000
_cell.length_c   1.000
_cell.angle_alpha   90.00
_cell.angle_beta   90.00
_cell.angle_gamma   90.00
#
_symmetry.space_group_name_H-M   'P 1'
#
loop_
_entity.id
_entity.type
_entity.pdbx_description
1 polymer ?
#
loop_
_entity_poly.entity_id
_entity_poly.type
_entity_poly.pdbx_seq_one_letter_code
_entity_poly.pdbx_strand_id
1 'polypeptide(L)' 'MTQKELSRLTGIPQGHISKMENGKRAIGVKTAKQLAKVLNISYKVFL' A
#
# COMPACT_ATOMS: atom_id res chain seq x y z
N MET A 1 -7.52 5.52 7.87
CA MET A 1 -7.09 4.20 8.36
C MET A 1 -5.65 4.27 8.86
N THR A 2 -5.26 3.42 9.80
CA THR A 2 -3.87 3.36 10.30
C THR A 2 -2.99 2.43 9.45
N GLN A 3 -1.67 2.55 9.52
CA GLN A 3 -0.77 1.61 8.81
C GLN A 3 -0.94 0.15 9.30
N LYS A 4 -1.28 -0.05 10.58
CA LYS A 4 -1.57 -1.37 11.16
C LYS A 4 -2.85 -1.97 10.57
N GLU A 5 -3.87 -1.14 10.41
CA GLU A 5 -5.14 -1.54 9.80
C GLU A 5 -4.97 -1.85 8.31
N LEU A 6 -4.26 -0.98 7.57
CA LEU A 6 -3.95 -1.19 6.17
C LEU A 6 -3.12 -2.47 5.97
N SER A 7 -2.18 -2.74 6.87
CA SER A 7 -1.41 -3.99 6.88
C SER A 7 -2.31 -5.22 7.01
N ARG A 8 -3.29 -5.18 7.93
CA ARG A 8 -4.27 -6.27 8.11
C ARG A 8 -5.14 -6.48 6.88
N LEU A 9 -5.57 -5.40 6.23
CA LEU A 9 -6.47 -5.47 5.07
C LEU A 9 -5.75 -5.89 3.78
N THR A 10 -4.50 -5.48 3.59
CA THR A 10 -3.73 -5.73 2.35
C THR A 10 -2.82 -6.96 2.43
N GLY A 11 -2.50 -7.42 3.65
CA GLY A 11 -1.44 -8.40 3.89
C GLY A 11 -0.02 -7.87 3.70
N ILE A 12 0.14 -6.56 3.44
CA ILE A 12 1.45 -5.92 3.31
C ILE A 12 1.97 -5.64 4.73
N PRO A 13 3.22 -5.99 5.07
CA PRO A 13 3.79 -5.66 6.38
C PRO A 13 3.72 -4.16 6.67
N GLN A 14 3.32 -3.77 7.88
CA GLN A 14 3.22 -2.36 8.29
C GLN A 14 4.54 -1.58 8.06
N GLY A 15 5.69 -2.21 8.29
CA GLY A 15 7.00 -1.59 7.99
C GLY A 15 7.25 -1.36 6.49
N HIS A 16 6.67 -2.18 5.60
CA HIS A 16 6.71 -1.93 4.16
C HIS A 16 5.81 -0.75 3.79
N ILE A 17 4.60 -0.67 4.35
CA ILE A 17 3.69 0.47 4.17
C ILE A 17 4.39 1.76 4.60
N SER A 18 4.98 1.79 5.78
CA SER A 18 5.74 2.95 6.28
C SER A 18 6.87 3.35 5.32
N LYS A 19 7.66 2.39 4.80
CA LYS A 19 8.70 2.70 3.81
C LYS A 19 8.14 3.24 2.50
N MET A 20 6.98 2.76 2.03
CA MET A 20 6.32 3.26 0.83
C MET A 20 5.81 4.69 1.02
N GLU A 21 5.15 4.98 2.14
CA GLU A 21 4.66 6.33 2.48
C GLU A 21 5.79 7.35 2.62
N ASN A 22 6.94 6.92 3.14
CA ASN A 22 8.14 7.77 3.27
C ASN A 22 9.00 7.81 2.00
N GLY A 23 8.56 7.22 0.88
CA GLY A 23 9.33 7.17 -0.37
C GLY A 23 10.60 6.32 -0.33
N LYS A 24 10.86 5.62 0.76
CA LYS A 24 12.03 4.73 0.95
C LYS A 24 11.88 3.37 0.26
N ARG A 25 10.70 3.10 -0.31
CA ARG A 25 10.41 1.87 -1.07
C ARG A 25 9.45 2.18 -2.21
N ALA A 26 9.83 1.83 -3.43
CA ALA A 26 8.95 1.94 -4.59
C ALA A 26 7.73 1.00 -4.49
N ILE A 27 6.58 1.46 -5.00
CA ILE A 27 5.35 0.68 -5.05
C ILE A 27 5.28 -0.04 -6.41
N GLY A 28 5.46 -1.36 -6.40
CA GLY A 28 5.30 -2.16 -7.60
C GLY A 28 3.82 -2.39 -7.96
N VAL A 29 3.55 -2.73 -9.22
CA VAL A 29 2.18 -2.95 -9.75
C VAL A 29 1.34 -3.92 -8.91
N LYS A 30 1.94 -5.01 -8.40
CA LYS A 30 1.25 -5.98 -7.53
C LYS A 30 0.76 -5.32 -6.24
N THR A 31 1.64 -4.59 -5.56
CA THR A 31 1.35 -3.87 -4.33
C THR A 31 0.34 -2.75 -4.57
N ALA A 32 0.50 -2.01 -5.68
CA ALA A 32 -0.44 -0.97 -6.10
C ALA A 32 -1.87 -1.53 -6.24
N LYS A 33 -2.04 -2.71 -6.85
CA LYS A 33 -3.35 -3.37 -6.96
C LYS A 33 -3.93 -3.80 -5.60
N GLN A 34 -3.09 -4.27 -4.67
CA GLN A 34 -3.54 -4.63 -3.31
C GLN A 34 -4.02 -3.38 -2.54
N LEU A 35 -3.24 -2.30 -2.59
CA LEU A 35 -3.57 -1.02 -1.98
C LEU A 35 -4.85 -0.44 -2.58
N ALA A 36 -4.94 -0.40 -3.92
CA ALA A 36 -6.10 0.06 -4.68
C ALA A 36 -7.40 -0.64 -4.29
N LYS A 37 -7.37 -1.97 -4.12
CA LYS A 37 -8.54 -2.76 -3.72
C LYS A 37 -9.06 -2.36 -2.34
N VAL A 38 -8.18 -2.12 -1.37
CA VAL A 38 -8.55 -1.75 0.00
C VAL A 38 -8.96 -0.28 0.10
N LEU A 39 -8.29 0.59 -0.65
CA LEU A 39 -8.53 2.03 -0.65
C LEU A 39 -9.68 2.45 -1.58
N ASN A 40 -10.22 1.52 -2.36
CA ASN A 40 -11.25 1.75 -3.36
C ASN A 40 -10.89 2.86 -4.37
N ILE A 41 -9.64 2.83 -4.86
CA ILE A 41 -9.12 3.78 -5.85
C ILE A 41 -8.44 3.04 -7.01
N SER A 42 -8.14 3.76 -8.09
CA SER A 42 -7.35 3.20 -9.19
C SER A 42 -5.89 2.96 -8.77
N TYR A 43 -5.34 1.78 -9.11
CA TYR A 43 -3.94 1.45 -8.83
C TYR A 43 -2.94 2.35 -9.58
N LYS A 44 -3.39 3.05 -10.63
CA LYS A 44 -2.56 3.98 -11.41
C LYS A 44 -2.09 5.20 -10.60
N VAL A 45 -2.74 5.49 -9.46
CA VAL A 45 -2.31 6.56 -8.54
C VAL A 45 -0.97 6.25 -7.87
N PHE A 46 -0.55 4.98 -7.87
CA PHE A 46 0.71 4.52 -7.28
C PHE A 46 1.84 4.29 -8.31
N LEU A 47 1.64 4.68 -9.56
CA LEU A 47 2.60 4.50 -10.66
C LEU A 47 3.29 5.82 -11.03
#